data_AF-A0A363CXK8-F1
#
_entry.id   AF-A0A363CXK8-F1
#
_cell.length_a   1.000
_cell.length_b   1.000
_cell.length_c   1.000
_cell.angle_alpha   90.00
_cell.angle_beta   90.00
_cell.angle_gamma   90.00
#
_symmetry.space_group_name_H-M   'P 1'
#
loop_
_entity.id
_entity.type
_entity.pdbx_description
1 polymer ?
#
loop_
_entity_poly.entity_id
_entity_poly.type
_entity_poly.pdbx_seq_one_letter_code
_entity_poly.pdbx_strand_id
1 'polypeptide(L)'
;MKKIILFLSFCLYSYACSGDCMSCHPVLKESIKEKHHQVLTTCIACHTKTPATMTECGGDCFACHSQNKLIESNRIEHQNLASCKECHINKEDLFKTPSLNSGSSLMDLLKNK
;
A
#
# COMPACT_ATOMS: atom_id res chain seq x y z
N MET A 1 -28.64 34.50 10.56
CA MET A 1 -27.47 34.19 9.70
C MET A 1 -26.17 33.90 10.46
N LYS A 2 -26.16 33.83 11.80
CA LYS A 2 -24.94 33.61 12.61
C LYS A 2 -24.72 32.13 13.03
N LYS A 3 -25.77 31.30 12.94
CA LYS A 3 -25.73 29.87 13.30
C LYS A 3 -25.28 28.93 12.17
N ILE A 4 -25.35 29.39 10.91
CA ILE A 4 -24.92 28.61 9.73
C ILE A 4 -23.39 28.59 9.61
N ILE A 5 -22.72 29.67 10.04
CA ILE A 5 -21.26 29.79 10.03
C ILE A 5 -20.60 28.84 11.04
N LEU A 6 -21.29 28.51 12.13
CA LEU A 6 -20.76 27.60 13.16
C LEU A 6 -20.83 26.12 12.73
N PHE A 7 -21.68 25.78 11.78
CA PHE A 7 -21.82 24.42 11.25
C PHE A 7 -20.76 24.09 10.18
N LEU A 8 -20.30 25.08 9.42
CA LEU A 8 -19.22 24.93 8.44
C LEU A 8 -17.83 24.78 9.07
N SER A 9 -17.64 25.23 10.32
CA SER A 9 -16.36 25.08 11.03
C SER A 9 -16.12 23.67 11.57
N PHE A 10 -17.12 22.78 11.53
CA PHE A 10 -17.00 21.39 11.96
C PHE A 10 -16.66 20.43 10.79
N CYS A 11 -16.50 20.93 9.55
CA CYS A 11 -16.06 20.09 8.43
C CYS A 11 -14.53 20.02 8.29
N LEU A 12 -13.78 20.73 9.13
CA LEU A 12 -12.31 20.69 9.20
C LEU A 12 -11.82 19.71 10.27
N TYR A 13 -12.60 18.68 10.62
CA TYR A 13 -12.01 17.53 11.32
C TYR A 13 -11.08 16.86 10.35
N SER A 14 -9.82 17.26 10.47
CA SER A 14 -8.65 16.57 10.01
C SER A 14 -8.96 15.08 10.01
N TYR A 15 -9.01 14.48 8.83
CA TYR A 15 -8.85 13.04 8.71
C TYR A 15 -7.48 12.77 9.33
N ALA A 16 -7.47 12.48 10.63
CA ALA A 16 -6.32 11.96 11.32
C ALA A 16 -6.07 10.62 10.64
N CYS A 17 -5.18 10.65 9.65
CA CYS A 17 -4.68 9.46 9.00
C CYS A 17 -4.23 8.52 10.13
N SER A 18 -4.51 7.22 10.04
CA SER A 18 -4.13 6.22 11.03
C SER A 18 -3.02 5.33 10.45
N GLY A 19 -2.19 4.73 11.30
CA GLY A 19 -1.21 3.72 10.86
C GLY A 19 -1.88 2.45 10.34
N ASP A 20 -3.21 2.38 10.51
CA ASP A 20 -4.07 1.41 9.87
C ASP A 20 -4.28 1.78 8.39
N CYS A 21 -3.61 1.04 7.53
CA CYS A 21 -3.71 1.18 6.07
C CYS A 21 -5.14 1.04 5.55
N MET A 22 -6.05 0.34 6.25
CA MET A 22 -7.46 0.20 5.83
C MET A 22 -8.28 1.47 6.03
N SER A 23 -7.79 2.42 6.83
CA SER A 23 -8.39 3.75 6.96
C SER A 23 -8.15 4.59 5.70
N CYS A 24 -7.01 4.41 5.04
CA CYS A 24 -6.70 5.03 3.73
C CYS A 24 -7.20 4.19 2.54
N HIS A 25 -7.17 2.86 2.65
CA HIS A 25 -7.52 1.93 1.59
C HIS A 25 -8.75 1.09 1.97
N PRO A 26 -9.96 1.66 1.94
CA PRO A 26 -11.17 0.96 2.37
C PRO A 26 -11.50 -0.28 1.53
N VAL A 27 -11.03 -0.33 0.27
CA VAL A 27 -11.14 -1.52 -0.60
C VAL A 27 -10.50 -2.76 0.03
N LEU A 28 -9.48 -2.57 0.88
CA LEU A 28 -8.81 -3.67 1.56
C LEU A 28 -9.72 -4.39 2.54
N LYS A 29 -10.73 -3.71 3.13
CA LYS A 29 -11.64 -4.30 4.13
C LYS A 29 -12.39 -5.52 3.61
N GLU A 30 -12.71 -5.54 2.32
CA GLU A 30 -13.32 -6.71 1.70
C GLU A 30 -12.26 -7.75 1.30
N SER A 31 -11.17 -7.31 0.67
CA SER A 31 -10.13 -8.21 0.17
C SER A 31 -9.32 -8.91 1.27
N ILE A 32 -9.33 -8.40 2.51
CA ILE A 32 -8.59 -8.98 3.65
C ILE A 32 -9.08 -10.39 4.01
N LYS A 33 -10.30 -10.75 3.58
CA LYS A 33 -10.86 -12.10 3.75
C LYS A 33 -10.07 -13.13 2.93
N GLU A 34 -9.41 -12.69 1.85
CA GLU A 34 -8.56 -13.54 1.02
C GLU A 34 -7.30 -13.95 1.78
N LYS A 35 -6.97 -15.24 1.75
CA LYS A 35 -5.85 -15.83 2.50
C LYS A 35 -4.53 -15.09 2.25
N HIS A 36 -4.26 -14.67 1.01
CA HIS A 36 -3.03 -13.99 0.62
C HIS A 36 -2.98 -12.51 1.05
N HIS A 37 -4.13 -11.88 1.35
CA HIS A 37 -4.18 -10.51 1.85
C HIS A 37 -4.22 -10.42 3.38
N GLN A 38 -4.50 -11.52 4.11
CA GLN A 38 -4.47 -11.53 5.58
C GLN A 38 -3.12 -11.07 6.16
N VAL A 39 -2.02 -11.21 5.42
CA VAL A 39 -0.70 -10.69 5.81
C VAL A 39 -0.73 -9.19 6.13
N LEU A 40 -1.64 -8.41 5.53
CA LEU A 40 -1.77 -6.97 5.78
C LEU A 40 -2.22 -6.67 7.22
N THR A 41 -2.88 -7.61 7.91
CA THR A 41 -3.21 -7.47 9.33
C THR A 41 -1.96 -7.50 10.24
N THR A 42 -0.84 -8.05 9.76
CA THR A 42 0.41 -8.04 10.53
C THR A 42 1.07 -6.66 10.52
N CYS A 43 0.82 -5.85 9.48
CA CYS A 43 1.40 -4.51 9.36
C CYS A 43 0.92 -3.59 10.49
N ILE A 44 -0.38 -3.63 10.81
CA ILE A 44 -1.00 -2.79 11.84
C ILE A 44 -0.60 -3.19 13.27
N ALA A 45 0.04 -4.35 13.46
CA ALA A 45 0.59 -4.74 14.76
C ALA A 45 1.80 -3.86 15.15
N CYS A 46 2.58 -3.39 14.17
CA CYS A 46 3.69 -2.46 14.40
C CYS A 46 3.33 -1.02 14.02
N HIS A 47 2.61 -0.83 12.92
CA HIS A 47 2.17 0.48 12.42
C HIS A 47 0.87 0.91 13.09
N THR A 48 0.91 1.11 14.41
CA THR A 48 -0.28 1.47 15.21
C THR A 48 -0.62 2.95 15.17
N LYS A 49 0.30 3.80 14.70
CA LYS A 49 0.18 5.25 14.69
C LYS A 49 0.65 5.82 13.37
N THR A 50 0.06 6.94 13.01
CA THR A 50 0.49 7.70 11.84
C THR A 50 1.66 8.58 12.19
N PRO A 51 2.75 8.50 11.41
CA PRO A 51 3.82 9.48 11.52
C PRO A 51 3.26 10.89 11.31
N ALA A 52 3.70 11.87 12.11
CA ALA A 52 3.29 13.27 11.90
C ALA A 52 3.68 13.81 10.50
N THR A 53 4.59 13.12 9.81
CA THR A 53 5.05 13.43 8.45
C THR A 53 4.13 12.88 7.35
N MET A 54 3.15 12.04 7.68
CA MET A 54 2.14 11.56 6.72
C MET A 54 1.07 12.64 6.56
N THR A 55 1.08 13.31 5.42
CA THR A 55 0.14 14.40 5.10
C THR A 55 -1.05 13.95 4.24
N GLU A 56 -0.92 12.82 3.54
CA GLU A 56 -1.95 12.28 2.65
C GLU A 56 -1.85 10.75 2.50
N CYS A 57 -2.94 10.11 2.10
CA CYS A 57 -2.95 8.71 1.71
C CYS A 57 -2.41 8.57 0.27
N GLY A 58 -1.45 7.66 0.06
CA GLY A 58 -0.96 7.33 -1.29
C GLY A 58 -1.92 6.43 -2.08
N GLY A 59 -1.55 6.14 -3.33
CA GLY A 59 -2.30 5.19 -4.18
C GLY A 59 -2.19 3.73 -3.71
N ASP A 60 -1.08 3.39 -3.06
CA ASP A 60 -0.83 2.11 -2.41
C ASP A 60 0.17 2.28 -1.24
N CYS A 61 0.50 1.17 -0.58
CA CYS A 61 1.45 1.12 0.54
C CYS A 61 2.85 1.66 0.19
N PHE A 62 3.24 1.57 -1.09
CA PHE A 62 4.58 1.86 -1.57
C PHE A 62 4.72 3.24 -2.23
N ALA A 63 3.62 3.97 -2.36
CA ALA A 63 3.62 5.36 -2.80
C ALA A 63 4.51 6.26 -1.92
N CYS A 64 4.61 5.95 -0.62
CA CYS A 64 5.46 6.69 0.32
C CYS A 64 6.79 5.98 0.61
N HIS A 65 6.84 4.64 0.50
CA HIS A 65 8.02 3.84 0.80
C HIS A 65 8.34 2.87 -0.33
N SER A 66 9.59 2.88 -0.82
CA SER A 66 9.99 1.92 -1.85
C SER A 66 9.87 0.47 -1.36
N GLN A 67 9.06 -0.34 -2.07
CA GLN A 67 8.90 -1.76 -1.79
C GLN A 67 10.24 -2.49 -1.74
N ASN A 68 11.11 -2.23 -2.72
CA ASN A 68 12.44 -2.85 -2.81
C ASN A 68 13.31 -2.54 -1.59
N LYS A 69 13.35 -1.27 -1.18
CA LYS A 69 14.12 -0.86 0.02
C LYS A 69 13.60 -1.50 1.30
N LEU A 70 12.29 -1.69 1.42
CA LEU A 70 11.69 -2.35 2.58
C LEU A 70 12.06 -3.84 2.61
N ILE A 71 11.97 -4.53 1.47
CA ILE A 71 12.36 -5.93 1.34
C ILE A 71 13.85 -6.12 1.68
N GLU A 72 14.72 -5.21 1.26
CA GLU A 72 16.16 -5.24 1.54
C GLU A 72 16.52 -4.86 2.99
N SER A 73 15.54 -4.48 3.83
CA SER A 73 15.81 -4.12 5.21
C SER A 73 16.09 -5.33 6.10
N ASN A 74 16.72 -5.09 7.25
CA ASN A 74 17.04 -6.13 8.26
C ASN A 74 15.81 -6.59 9.08
N ARG A 75 14.59 -6.39 8.58
CA ARG A 75 13.33 -6.74 9.26
C ARG A 75 12.63 -7.84 8.49
N ILE A 76 12.50 -9.01 9.11
CA ILE A 76 11.89 -10.20 8.49
C ILE A 76 10.45 -9.91 8.05
N GLU A 77 9.71 -9.10 8.82
CA GLU A 77 8.34 -8.73 8.48
C GLU A 77 8.27 -7.93 7.17
N HIS A 78 9.29 -7.11 6.88
CA HIS A 78 9.37 -6.37 5.61
C HIS A 78 9.88 -7.23 4.47
N GLN A 79 10.73 -8.22 4.73
CA GLN A 79 11.20 -9.16 3.71
C GLN A 79 10.04 -9.98 3.14
N ASN A 80 9.02 -10.28 3.94
CA ASN A 80 7.80 -10.95 3.50
C ASN A 80 7.01 -10.16 2.44
N LEU A 81 7.27 -8.86 2.26
CA LEU A 81 6.67 -8.06 1.17
C LEU A 81 7.06 -8.55 -0.23
N ALA A 82 8.09 -9.40 -0.34
CA ALA A 82 8.43 -10.09 -1.57
C ALA A 82 7.28 -10.96 -2.09
N SER A 83 6.47 -11.57 -1.21
CA SER A 83 5.31 -12.38 -1.63
C SER A 83 4.23 -11.55 -2.31
N CYS A 84 4.12 -10.26 -1.98
CA CYS A 84 3.17 -9.36 -2.62
C CYS A 84 3.45 -9.23 -4.13
N LYS A 85 4.72 -9.37 -4.55
CA LYS A 85 5.14 -9.25 -5.94
C LYS A 85 4.72 -10.41 -6.83
N GLU A 86 4.29 -11.53 -6.25
CA GLU A 86 3.72 -12.65 -7.00
C GLU A 86 2.48 -12.20 -7.81
N CYS A 87 1.72 -11.23 -7.28
CA CYS A 87 0.52 -10.69 -7.90
C CYS A 87 0.58 -9.19 -8.19
N HIS A 88 1.33 -8.41 -7.39
CA HIS A 88 1.48 -6.95 -7.48
C HIS A 88 2.88 -6.58 -7.98
N ILE A 89 3.12 -6.82 -9.27
CA ILE A 89 4.40 -6.47 -9.90
C ILE A 89 4.51 -4.95 -9.99
N ASN A 90 5.58 -4.39 -9.41
CA ASN A 90 5.86 -2.96 -9.51
C ASN A 90 6.57 -2.63 -10.84
N LYS A 91 6.60 -1.34 -11.19
CA LYS A 91 7.19 -0.90 -12.46
C LYS A 91 8.69 -1.16 -12.49
N GLU A 92 9.37 -1.02 -11.37
CA GLU A 92 10.83 -1.18 -11.26
C GLU A 92 11.27 -2.61 -11.61
N ASP A 93 10.50 -3.61 -11.21
CA ASP A 93 10.78 -5.03 -11.46
C ASP A 93 10.52 -5.40 -12.92
N LEU A 94 9.52 -4.78 -13.56
CA LEU A 94 9.28 -4.97 -15.00
C LEU A 94 10.51 -4.59 -15.83
N PHE A 95 11.24 -3.54 -15.45
CA PHE A 95 12.42 -3.08 -16.19
C PHE A 95 13.73 -3.76 -15.76
N LYS A 96 13.75 -4.49 -14.64
CA LYS A 96 14.96 -5.17 -14.11
C LYS A 96 15.05 -6.66 -14.44
N THR A 97 13.98 -7.27 -14.94
CA THR A 97 14.01 -8.69 -15.32
C THR A 97 14.96 -8.92 -16.51
N PRO A 98 15.98 -9.80 -16.41
CA PRO A 98 16.90 -10.08 -17.52
C PRO A 98 16.24 -10.81 -18.71
N SER A 99 14.95 -11.19 -18.57
CA SER A 99 14.21 -12.04 -19.51
C SER A 99 13.54 -11.30 -20.67
N LEU A 100 13.66 -9.98 -20.76
CA LEU A 100 13.27 -9.27 -22.00
C LEU A 100 14.15 -9.67 -23.22
N ASN A 101 15.24 -10.41 -22.98
CA ASN A 101 16.08 -10.97 -24.04
C ASN A 101 15.56 -12.30 -24.63
N SER A 102 14.52 -12.91 -24.06
CA SER A 102 14.04 -14.24 -24.44
C SER A 102 12.62 -14.24 -25.04
N GLY A 103 12.29 -13.23 -25.84
CA GLY A 103 11.10 -13.23 -26.71
C GLY A 103 9.72 -13.21 -26.03
N SER A 104 9.64 -13.30 -24.70
CA SER A 104 8.38 -13.09 -23.97
C SER A 104 8.06 -11.60 -23.95
N SER A 105 7.04 -11.21 -24.71
CA SER A 105 6.53 -9.86 -24.69
C SER A 105 5.90 -9.55 -23.32
N LEU A 106 5.79 -8.27 -22.97
CA LEU A 106 5.01 -7.82 -21.81
C LEU A 106 3.60 -8.43 -21.80
N MET A 107 3.04 -8.71 -22.98
CA MET A 107 1.72 -9.34 -23.12
C MET A 107 1.70 -10.82 -22.72
N ASP A 108 2.83 -11.52 -22.76
CA ASP A 108 2.92 -12.92 -22.33
C ASP A 108 2.95 -13.03 -20.80
N LEU A 109 3.56 -12.06 -20.11
CA LEU A 109 3.48 -11.93 -18.64
C LEU A 109 2.07 -11.56 -18.17
N LEU A 110 1.34 -10.76 -18.95
CA LEU A 110 -0.03 -10.35 -18.63
C LEU A 110 -1.09 -11.41 -19.00
N LYS A 111 -0.74 -12.38 -19.87
CA LYS A 111 -1.64 -13.46 -20.31
C LYS A 111 -1.74 -14.66 -19.36
N ASN A 112 -0.78 -14.83 -18.46
CA ASN A 112 -0.73 -15.97 -17.53
C ASN A 112 -1.41 -15.68 -16.17
N LYS A 113 -2.29 -14.66 -16.15
CA LYS A 113 -3.10 -14.26 -15.01
C LYS A 113 -4.58 -14.33 -15.40
#